data_AF-A0A2L1S3D9-F1
#
_entry.id   AF-A0A2L1S3D9-F1
#
_cell.length_a   1.000
_cell.length_b   1.000
_cell.length_c   1.000
_cell.angle_alpha   90.00
_cell.angle_beta   90.00
_cell.angle_gamma   90.00
#
_symmetry.space_group_name_H-M   'P 1'
#
loop_
_entity.id
_entity.type
_entity.pdbx_description
1 polymer ?
#
loop_
_entity_poly.entity_id
_entity_poly.type
_entity_poly.pdbx_seq_one_letter_code
_entity_poly.pdbx_strand_id
1 'polypeptide(L)'
;MVGDWSKTMLFASRDMDRNGWLDANVAHSAFKDVQIAVMQFDFAYEAVPKSRAACRDLAYRFGMDMGTYIEQVMETGTRPARGIEGW
;
A
#
# COMPACT_ATOMS: atom_id res chain seq x y z
N MET A 1 -18.31 -3.19 -1.14
CA MET A 1 -17.66 -3.58 -2.40
C MET A 1 -16.18 -3.84 -2.10
N VAL A 2 -15.83 -5.08 -1.76
CA VAL A 2 -14.41 -5.51 -1.53
C VAL A 2 -13.95 -6.42 -2.68
N GLY A 3 -14.89 -7.07 -3.37
CA GLY A 3 -14.61 -7.99 -4.49
C GLY A 3 -14.03 -7.32 -5.74
N ASP A 4 -14.46 -6.10 -6.10
CA ASP A 4 -13.93 -5.42 -7.29
C ASP A 4 -12.49 -4.98 -7.12
N TRP A 5 -12.12 -4.47 -5.94
CA TRP A 5 -10.77 -4.03 -5.65
C TRP A 5 -9.77 -5.19 -5.67
N SER A 6 -10.14 -6.34 -5.10
CA SER A 6 -9.28 -7.55 -5.12
C SER A 6 -8.98 -8.05 -6.53
N LYS A 7 -9.93 -7.92 -7.47
CA LYS A 7 -9.75 -8.31 -8.87
C LYS A 7 -8.87 -7.31 -9.63
N THR A 8 -9.14 -6.02 -9.50
CA THR A 8 -8.30 -4.96 -10.12
C THR A 8 -6.85 -5.11 -9.69
N MET A 9 -6.62 -5.42 -8.41
CA MET A 9 -5.29 -5.60 -7.86
C MET A 9 -4.59 -6.89 -8.31
N LEU A 10 -5.31 -8.00 -8.46
CA LEU A 10 -4.77 -9.23 -9.05
C LEU A 10 -4.33 -8.99 -10.50
N PHE A 11 -5.13 -8.26 -11.28
CA PHE A 11 -4.77 -7.92 -12.65
C PHE A 11 -3.57 -6.98 -12.71
N ALA A 12 -3.50 -5.97 -11.84
CA ALA A 12 -2.33 -5.12 -11.73
C ALA A 12 -1.06 -5.93 -11.44
N SER A 13 -1.07 -6.78 -10.40
CA SER A 13 0.09 -7.65 -10.08
C SER A 13 0.50 -8.54 -11.25
N ARG A 14 -0.47 -9.05 -12.02
CA ARG A 14 -0.21 -9.91 -13.17
C ARG A 14 0.35 -9.14 -14.37
N ASP A 15 -0.12 -7.91 -14.60
CA ASP A 15 0.39 -7.04 -15.66
C ASP A 15 1.81 -6.57 -15.34
N MET A 16 2.11 -6.31 -14.06
CA MET A 16 3.45 -5.97 -13.58
C MET A 16 4.45 -7.11 -13.83
N ASP A 17 4.06 -8.36 -13.54
CA ASP A 17 4.85 -9.56 -13.84
C ASP A 17 5.00 -9.80 -15.35
N ARG A 18 3.89 -9.73 -16.09
CA ARG A 18 3.85 -9.99 -17.55
C ARG A 18 4.73 -9.03 -18.35
N ASN A 19 4.82 -7.78 -17.93
CA ASN A 19 5.64 -6.77 -18.59
C ASN A 19 7.11 -6.80 -18.10
N GLY A 20 7.49 -7.76 -17.24
CA GLY A 20 8.83 -7.91 -16.70
C GLY A 20 9.23 -6.77 -15.75
N TRP A 21 8.24 -6.05 -15.21
CA TRP A 21 8.49 -4.87 -14.40
C TRP A 21 8.83 -5.23 -12.95
N LEU A 22 8.16 -6.24 -12.39
CA LEU A 22 8.41 -6.77 -11.05
C LEU A 22 8.22 -8.28 -11.05
N ASP A 23 9.06 -9.02 -10.33
CA ASP A 23 8.83 -10.45 -10.08
C ASP A 23 7.45 -10.66 -9.43
N ALA A 24 6.70 -11.67 -9.90
CA ALA A 24 5.37 -11.99 -9.39
C ALA A 24 5.30 -12.09 -7.86
N ASN A 25 6.33 -12.62 -7.19
CA ASN A 25 6.33 -12.74 -5.73
C ASN A 25 6.54 -11.40 -5.04
N VAL A 26 7.35 -10.51 -5.62
CA VAL A 26 7.53 -9.15 -5.13
C VAL A 26 6.24 -8.36 -5.31
N ALA A 27 5.61 -8.41 -6.49
CA ALA A 27 4.33 -7.75 -6.75
C ALA A 27 3.22 -8.26 -5.80
N HIS A 28 3.12 -9.58 -5.61
CA HIS A 28 2.13 -10.18 -4.71
C HIS A 28 2.38 -9.80 -3.23
N SER A 29 3.64 -9.78 -2.80
CA SER A 29 3.98 -9.42 -1.42
C SER A 29 3.77 -7.93 -1.16
N ALA A 30 4.15 -7.07 -2.12
CA ALA A 30 3.92 -5.64 -2.02
C ALA A 30 2.43 -5.30 -1.96
N PHE A 31 1.61 -6.06 -2.67
CA PHE A 31 0.16 -5.95 -2.57
C PHE A 31 -0.38 -6.28 -1.16
N LYS A 32 0.11 -7.36 -0.53
CA LYS A 32 -0.26 -7.69 0.85
C LYS A 32 0.14 -6.59 1.84
N ASP A 33 1.31 -6.01 1.65
CA ASP A 33 1.77 -4.89 2.49
C ASP A 33 0.79 -3.70 2.37
N VAL A 34 0.36 -3.34 1.16
CA VAL A 34 -0.66 -2.28 0.95
C VAL A 34 -1.99 -2.61 1.64
N GLN A 35 -2.45 -3.86 1.58
CA GLN A 35 -3.68 -4.27 2.27
C GLN A 35 -3.57 -4.08 3.78
N ILE A 36 -2.44 -4.49 4.37
CA ILE A 36 -2.18 -4.32 5.80
C ILE A 36 -2.15 -2.84 6.17
N ALA A 37 -1.48 -2.01 5.37
CA ALA A 37 -1.42 -0.56 5.61
C ALA A 37 -2.80 0.11 5.58
N VAL A 38 -3.69 -0.30 4.67
CA VAL A 38 -5.08 0.19 4.64
C VAL A 38 -5.85 -0.22 5.91
N MET A 39 -5.66 -1.45 6.39
CA MET A 39 -6.26 -1.90 7.66
C MET A 39 -5.74 -1.11 8.86
N GLN A 40 -4.44 -0.79 8.88
CA GLN A 40 -3.83 0.05 9.91
C GLN A 40 -4.33 1.49 9.85
N PHE A 41 -4.53 2.04 8.64
CA PHE A 41 -5.13 3.36 8.45
C PHE A 41 -6.54 3.40 9.04
N ASP A 42 -7.38 2.39 8.77
CA ASP A 42 -8.73 2.30 9.32
C ASP A 42 -8.71 2.29 10.86
N PHE A 43 -7.81 1.50 11.45
CA PHE A 43 -7.62 1.48 12.90
C PHE A 43 -7.14 2.84 13.46
N ALA A 44 -6.15 3.46 12.83
CA ALA A 44 -5.62 4.76 13.22
C ALA A 44 -6.67 5.87 13.05
N TYR A 45 -7.53 5.76 12.04
CA TYR A 45 -8.62 6.69 11.80
C TYR A 45 -9.60 6.68 12.96
N GLU A 46 -9.92 5.51 13.53
CA GLU A 46 -10.76 5.39 14.73
C GLU A 46 -10.15 6.01 15.99
N ALA A 47 -8.82 6.07 16.08
CA ALA A 47 -8.11 6.62 17.22
C ALA A 47 -7.97 8.16 17.20
N VAL A 48 -8.12 8.82 16.05
CA VAL A 48 -7.97 10.29 15.96
C VAL A 48 -9.27 11.05 16.23
N PRO A 49 -9.20 12.29 16.76
CA PRO A 49 -10.37 13.16 16.82
C PRO A 49 -10.95 13.38 15.42
N LYS A 50 -12.28 13.26 15.25
CA LYS A 50 -12.94 13.40 13.94
C LYS A 50 -13.04 14.85 13.44
N SER A 51 -12.06 15.68 13.80
CA SER A 51 -11.88 17.03 13.27
C SER A 51 -11.26 16.95 11.88
N ARG A 52 -11.61 17.91 11.01
CA ARG A 52 -11.06 17.99 9.66
C ARG A 52 -9.53 18.03 9.65
N ALA A 53 -8.91 18.71 10.62
CA ALA A 53 -7.46 18.83 10.70
C ALA A 53 -6.79 17.50 11.00
N ALA A 54 -7.26 16.77 12.02
CA ALA A 54 -6.70 15.48 12.41
C ALA A 54 -6.90 14.40 11.34
N CYS A 55 -8.09 14.32 10.73
CA CYS A 55 -8.33 13.39 9.62
C CYS A 55 -7.44 13.72 8.40
N ARG A 56 -7.23 15.01 8.11
CA ARG A 56 -6.35 15.44 6.99
C ARG A 56 -4.90 15.10 7.25
N ASP A 57 -4.40 15.31 8.46
CA ASP A 57 -3.03 14.98 8.84
C ASP A 57 -2.79 13.47 8.75
N LEU A 58 -3.70 12.65 9.29
CA LEU A 58 -3.62 11.20 9.17
C LEU A 58 -3.60 10.73 7.70
N ALA A 59 -4.51 11.25 6.87
CA ALA A 59 -4.56 10.92 5.45
C ALA A 59 -3.30 11.38 4.69
N TYR A 60 -2.74 12.53 5.04
CA TYR A 60 -1.51 13.03 4.43
C TYR A 60 -0.32 12.13 4.74
N ARG A 61 -0.13 11.75 6.01
CA ARG A 61 0.95 10.84 6.42
C ARG A 61 0.84 9.48 5.74
N PHE A 62 -0.36 8.88 5.80
CA PHE A 62 -0.62 7.62 5.09
C PHE A 62 -0.29 7.71 3.60
N GLY A 63 -0.68 8.80 2.93
CA GLY A 63 -0.35 9.01 1.51
C GLY A 63 1.15 9.12 1.24
N MET A 64 1.89 9.82 2.11
CA MET A 64 3.35 9.96 2.01
C MET A 64 4.07 8.62 2.22
N ASP A 65 3.66 7.85 3.23
CA ASP A 65 4.27 6.56 3.56
C ASP A 65 4.02 5.55 2.43
N MET A 66 2.77 5.49 1.93
CA MET A 66 2.39 4.67 0.78
C MET A 66 3.12 5.07 -0.48
N GLY A 67 3.23 6.36 -0.77
CA GLY A 67 3.92 6.89 -1.95
C GLY A 67 5.40 6.50 -1.93
N THR A 68 6.07 6.75 -0.80
CA THR A 68 7.49 6.41 -0.61
C THR A 68 7.74 4.91 -0.75
N TYR A 69 6.89 4.10 -0.13
CA TYR A 69 6.96 2.64 -0.25
C TYR A 69 6.82 2.18 -1.71
N ILE A 70 5.81 2.69 -2.44
CA ILE A 70 5.58 2.34 -3.83
C ILE A 70 6.78 2.75 -4.67
N GLU A 71 7.23 4.00 -4.58
CA GLU A 71 8.39 4.51 -5.31
C GLU A 71 9.63 3.63 -5.08
N GLN A 72 9.92 3.25 -3.84
CA GLN A 72 11.03 2.36 -3.53
C GLN A 72 10.90 0.98 -4.19
N VAL A 73 9.71 0.37 -4.16
CA VAL A 73 9.47 -0.93 -4.81
C VAL A 73 9.62 -0.79 -6.33
N MET A 74 9.12 0.31 -6.91
CA MET A 74 9.23 0.61 -8.34
C MET A 74 10.69 0.80 -8.78
N GLU A 75 11.48 1.53 -8.00
CA GLU A 75 12.88 1.84 -8.31
C GLU A 75 13.81 0.64 -8.15
N THR A 76 13.60 -0.15 -7.08
CA THR A 76 14.55 -1.21 -6.71
C THR A 76 14.16 -2.59 -7.22
N GLY A 77 12.90 -2.79 -7.59
CA GLY A 77 12.38 -4.12 -7.89
C GLY A 77 12.25 -5.02 -6.65
N THR A 78 12.41 -4.46 -5.44
CA THR A 78 12.44 -5.23 -4.17
C THR A 78 11.50 -4.61 -3.14
N ARG A 79 11.02 -5.42 -2.20
CA ARG A 79 10.22 -4.93 -1.06
C ARG A 79 11.07 -4.79 0.21
N PRO A 80 10.84 -3.75 1.04
CA PRO A 80 11.37 -3.68 2.39
C PRO A 80 11.00 -4.92 3.23
N ALA A 81 11.94 -5.41 4.04
CA ALA A 81 11.72 -6.60 4.88
C ALA A 81 10.55 -6.43 5.87
N ARG A 82 10.32 -5.20 6.34
CA ARG A 82 9.24 -4.85 7.28
C ARG A 82 7.94 -4.38 6.59
N GLY A 83 7.88 -4.42 5.25
CA GLY A 83 6.77 -3.84 4.51
C GLY A 83 6.65 -2.35 4.76
N ILE A 84 5.42 -1.87 4.98
CA ILE A 84 5.12 -0.45 5.28
C ILE A 84 5.29 -0.13 6.78
N GLU A 85 5.32 -1.15 7.65
CA GLU A 85 5.57 -0.96 9.09
C GLU A 85 7.03 -0.57 9.35
N GLY A 86 7.25 0.69 9.76
CA GLY A 86 8.58 1.19 10.16
C GLY A 86 9.18 2.26 9.25
N TRP A 87 8.36 2.89 8.41
CA TRP A 87 8.60 4.24 7.89
C TRP A 87 7.93 5.28 8.78
#